data_AF-A0A7C2ZL98-F1
#
_entry.id   AF-A0A7C2ZL98-F1
#
_cell.length_a   1.000
_cell.length_b   1.000
_cell.length_c   1.000
_cell.angle_alpha   90.00
_cell.angle_beta   90.00
_cell.angle_gamma   90.00
#
_symmetry.space_group_name_H-M   'P 1'
#
loop_
_entity.id
_entity.type
_entity.pdbx_description
1 polymer ?
#
loop_
_entity_poly.entity_id
_entity_poly.type
_entity_poly.pdbx_seq_one_letter_code
_entity_poly.pdbx_strand_id
1 'polypeptide(L)'
;MSTCSRGSRSRRQFLGGMLSLGAAAALVRSASRAADSGPSNELPKIRLGTLEVSRLILGSNPFFGFAHGNPRGTPEQMKQWYTKERVMAVLDQAAEHGITAVWTPCYENWVEIWNEYRGRGGKLKIWIGQPDRLPMEKEIEIAVKNGAKAVAIQGIRIDE
;
A
#
# COMPACT_ATOMS: atom_id res chain seq x y z
N MET A 1 -44.85 -10.54 18.74
CA MET A 1 -44.52 -9.78 17.50
C MET A 1 -44.46 -8.31 17.87
N SER A 2 -43.27 -7.71 17.90
CA SER A 2 -43.07 -6.28 18.18
C SER A 2 -42.26 -5.68 17.04
N THR A 3 -42.85 -4.77 16.28
CA THR A 3 -42.23 -4.12 15.12
C THR A 3 -41.45 -2.88 15.55
N CYS A 4 -40.13 -2.91 15.35
CA CYS A 4 -39.27 -1.75 15.52
C CYS A 4 -39.35 -0.87 14.26
N SER A 5 -39.97 0.31 14.37
CA SER A 5 -40.02 1.31 13.30
C SER A 5 -38.71 2.12 13.26
N ARG A 6 -37.94 2.04 12.17
CA ARG A 6 -36.75 2.86 11.93
C ARG A 6 -37.16 4.24 11.42
N GLY A 7 -37.03 5.27 12.24
CA GLY A 7 -37.16 6.66 11.80
C GLY A 7 -35.95 7.09 10.98
N SER A 8 -36.12 7.34 9.68
CA SER A 8 -35.08 7.94 8.83
C SER A 8 -35.11 9.47 8.96
N ARG A 9 -34.05 10.08 9.49
CA ARG A 9 -33.86 11.54 9.39
C ARG A 9 -33.14 11.86 8.08
N SER A 10 -33.64 12.84 7.33
CA SER A 10 -33.08 13.19 6.02
C SER A 10 -31.90 14.17 6.15
N ARG A 11 -30.98 14.14 5.17
CA ARG A 11 -29.75 14.96 5.10
C ARG A 11 -30.00 16.48 5.25
N ARG A 12 -31.22 16.95 4.93
CA ARG A 12 -31.61 18.36 5.08
C ARG A 12 -31.78 18.81 6.53
N GLN A 13 -32.14 17.91 7.45
CA GLN A 13 -32.29 18.24 8.87
C GLN A 13 -30.95 18.39 9.60
N PHE A 14 -29.88 17.78 9.08
CA PHE A 14 -28.53 17.92 9.63
C PHE A 14 -27.91 19.29 9.28
N LEU A 15 -28.17 19.80 8.06
CA LEU A 15 -27.61 21.05 7.58
C LEU A 15 -28.29 22.31 8.13
N GLY A 16 -29.51 22.19 8.67
CA GLY A 16 -30.27 23.31 9.25
C GLY A 16 -29.79 23.78 10.64
N GLY A 17 -28.91 23.02 11.29
CA GLY A 17 -28.48 23.30 12.68
C GLY A 17 -27.34 24.30 12.86
N MET A 18 -26.74 24.84 11.79
CA MET A 18 -25.47 25.60 11.88
C MET A 18 -25.59 27.12 11.71
N LEU A 19 -26.78 27.73 11.83
CA LEU A 19 -26.97 29.16 11.52
C LEU A 19 -27.15 30.12 12.71
N SER A 20 -26.90 29.70 13.96
CA SER A 20 -27.23 30.52 15.14
C SER A 20 -26.06 31.01 16.02
N LEU A 21 -24.82 31.08 15.54
CA LEU A 21 -23.69 31.64 16.31
C LEU A 21 -22.86 32.67 15.50
N GLY A 22 -23.52 33.71 15.03
CA GLY A 22 -22.96 34.72 14.12
C GLY A 22 -22.22 35.92 14.74
N ALA A 23 -21.99 36.01 16.06
CA ALA A 23 -21.51 37.26 16.68
C ALA A 23 -20.24 37.18 17.56
N ALA A 24 -19.58 36.02 17.69
CA ALA A 24 -18.35 35.89 18.49
C ALA A 24 -17.09 35.54 17.66
N ALA A 25 -17.18 35.55 16.32
CA ALA A 25 -16.12 35.04 15.44
C ALA A 25 -15.03 36.06 15.06
N ALA A 26 -15.18 37.34 15.44
CA ALA A 26 -14.27 38.40 14.96
C ALA A 26 -12.97 38.56 15.79
N LEU A 27 -12.89 38.01 17.00
CA LEU A 27 -11.74 38.21 17.91
C LEU A 27 -10.82 36.99 18.11
N VAL A 28 -11.14 35.83 17.52
CA VAL A 28 -10.29 34.61 17.59
C VAL A 28 -9.46 34.40 16.32
N ARG A 29 -9.41 35.40 15.44
CA ARG A 29 -8.78 35.27 14.11
C ARG A 29 -7.25 35.24 14.10
N SER A 30 -6.60 35.30 15.27
CA SER A 30 -5.13 35.32 15.38
C SER A 30 -4.50 34.08 16.02
N ALA A 31 -5.27 33.03 16.33
CA ALA A 31 -4.75 31.83 17.01
C ALA A 31 -5.15 30.50 16.35
N SER A 32 -5.29 30.48 15.01
CA SER A 32 -5.25 29.22 14.27
C SER A 32 -4.79 29.46 12.84
N ARG A 33 -3.50 29.81 12.71
CA ARG A 33 -2.70 29.41 11.55
C ARG A 33 -1.95 28.12 11.92
N ALA A 34 -2.66 27.14 12.48
CA ALA A 34 -2.21 25.77 12.35
C ALA A 34 -2.28 25.47 10.86
N ALA A 35 -1.14 25.08 10.30
CA ALA A 35 -1.00 24.77 8.89
C ALA A 35 -2.15 23.88 8.44
N ASP A 36 -3.04 24.43 7.63
CA ASP A 36 -3.88 23.62 6.74
C ASP A 36 -2.94 23.11 5.66
N SER A 37 -2.11 22.12 6.02
CA SER A 37 -1.48 21.26 5.05
C SER A 37 -2.63 20.54 4.37
N GLY A 38 -2.98 20.98 3.15
CA GLY A 38 -3.83 20.21 2.25
C GLY A 38 -3.37 18.75 2.24
N PRO A 39 -4.27 17.80 1.93
CA PRO A 39 -4.09 16.38 2.24
C PRO A 39 -2.66 15.93 1.94
N SER A 40 -1.89 15.66 3.00
CA SER A 40 -0.54 15.15 2.84
C SER A 40 -0.66 13.81 2.14
N ASN A 41 -0.06 13.66 0.97
CA ASN A 41 0.08 12.36 0.30
C ASN A 41 0.94 11.37 1.13
N GLU A 42 1.38 11.77 2.32
CA GLU A 42 2.11 10.92 3.26
C GLU A 42 1.15 10.02 4.04
N LEU A 43 1.34 8.71 3.89
CA LEU A 43 0.68 7.72 4.71
C LEU A 43 1.33 7.64 6.10
N PRO A 44 0.56 7.30 7.16
CA PRO A 44 1.15 6.99 8.46
C PRO A 44 2.26 5.95 8.32
N LYS A 45 3.36 6.13 9.07
CA LYS A 45 4.52 5.23 9.01
C LYS A 45 4.59 4.32 10.24
N ILE A 46 5.27 3.19 10.09
CA ILE A 46 5.61 2.23 11.14
C ILE A 46 7.09 1.87 11.05
N ARG A 47 7.63 1.27 12.11
CA ARG A 47 8.98 0.69 12.11
C ARG A 47 8.91 -0.83 12.18
N LEU A 48 9.58 -1.48 11.23
CA LEU A 48 9.84 -2.92 11.23
C LEU A 48 11.32 -3.11 11.60
N GLY A 49 11.59 -3.30 12.89
CA GLY A 49 12.94 -3.21 13.43
C GLY A 49 13.51 -1.81 13.24
N THR A 50 14.59 -1.69 12.47
CA THR A 50 15.22 -0.40 12.12
C THR A 50 14.68 0.23 10.83
N LEU A 51 13.87 -0.50 10.06
CA LEU A 51 13.33 -0.03 8.79
C LEU A 51 12.02 0.74 9.00
N GLU A 52 12.00 2.02 8.62
CA GLU A 52 10.77 2.82 8.60
C GLU A 52 10.06 2.68 7.25
N VAL A 53 8.79 2.31 7.27
CA VAL A 53 7.94 2.14 6.08
C VAL A 53 6.56 2.77 6.28
N SER A 54 5.84 3.05 5.20
CA SER A 54 4.41 3.32 5.26
C SER A 54 3.66 2.15 5.90
N ARG A 55 2.61 2.47 6.67
CA ARG A 55 1.75 1.47 7.33
C ARG A 55 1.02 0.57 6.34
N LEU A 56 0.85 1.04 5.10
CA LEU A 56 0.42 0.26 3.95
C LEU A 56 1.64 -0.13 3.11
N ILE A 57 1.77 -1.41 2.78
CA ILE A 57 2.83 -1.97 1.90
C ILE A 57 2.16 -2.48 0.62
N LEU A 58 2.75 -2.19 -0.54
CA LEU A 58 2.24 -2.67 -1.82
C LEU A 58 2.46 -4.19 -1.94
N GLY A 59 1.38 -4.94 -2.14
CA GLY A 59 1.45 -6.37 -2.47
C GLY A 59 1.60 -6.61 -3.98
N SER A 60 1.94 -7.84 -4.36
CA SER A 60 2.36 -8.16 -5.73
C SER A 60 1.68 -9.35 -6.40
N ASN A 61 0.67 -9.97 -5.77
CA ASN A 61 0.03 -11.18 -6.30
C ASN A 61 -0.38 -11.08 -7.79
N PRO A 62 -1.01 -9.97 -8.25
CA PRO A 62 -1.37 -9.83 -9.64
C PRO A 62 -0.18 -9.78 -10.61
N PHE A 63 1.01 -9.34 -10.17
CA PHE A 63 2.20 -9.30 -11.03
C PHE A 63 2.65 -10.70 -11.46
N PHE A 64 2.34 -11.71 -10.65
CA PHE A 64 2.74 -13.11 -10.88
C PHE A 64 1.56 -14.01 -11.27
N GLY A 65 0.36 -13.44 -11.45
CA GLY A 65 -0.86 -14.18 -11.79
C GLY A 65 -1.46 -14.97 -10.64
N PHE A 66 -1.17 -14.63 -9.39
CA PHE A 66 -1.79 -15.29 -8.24
C PHE A 66 -3.22 -14.77 -8.02
N ALA A 67 -4.16 -15.38 -8.73
CA ALA A 67 -5.56 -14.95 -8.79
C ALA A 67 -6.41 -15.41 -7.59
N HIS A 68 -5.95 -16.38 -6.79
CA HIS A 68 -6.63 -16.87 -5.56
C HIS A 68 -8.14 -17.14 -5.73
N GLY A 69 -8.52 -17.79 -6.84
CA GLY A 69 -9.92 -18.13 -7.12
C GLY A 69 -10.80 -16.95 -7.55
N ASN A 70 -10.21 -15.82 -7.96
CA ASN A 70 -10.96 -14.67 -8.46
C ASN A 70 -11.83 -15.04 -9.68
N PRO A 71 -13.16 -14.92 -9.60
CA PRO A 71 -14.05 -15.29 -10.71
C PRO A 71 -14.03 -14.27 -11.86
N ARG A 72 -13.38 -13.12 -11.69
CA ARG A 72 -13.33 -12.01 -12.66
C ARG A 72 -12.02 -11.89 -13.42
N GLY A 73 -11.02 -12.72 -13.12
CA GLY A 73 -9.73 -12.63 -13.78
C GLY A 73 -8.89 -13.89 -13.60
N THR A 74 -8.34 -14.39 -14.71
CA THR A 74 -7.47 -15.57 -14.69
C THR A 74 -6.01 -15.20 -14.40
N PRO A 75 -5.18 -16.14 -13.94
CA PRO A 75 -3.73 -15.97 -13.83
C PRO A 75 -3.07 -15.43 -15.11
N GLU A 76 -3.49 -15.91 -16.28
CA GLU A 76 -2.95 -15.52 -17.58
C GLU A 76 -3.31 -14.07 -17.90
N GLN A 77 -4.57 -13.67 -17.66
CA GLN A 77 -5.00 -12.29 -17.86
C GLN A 77 -4.24 -11.33 -16.96
N MET A 78 -3.98 -11.70 -15.70
CA MET A 78 -3.17 -10.91 -14.77
C MET A 78 -1.73 -10.75 -15.30
N LYS A 79 -1.07 -11.83 -15.72
CA LYS A 79 0.29 -11.78 -16.27
C LYS A 79 0.37 -10.98 -17.57
N GLN A 80 -0.62 -11.11 -18.45
CA GLN A 80 -0.71 -10.33 -19.69
C GLN A 80 -0.94 -8.84 -19.41
N TRP A 81 -1.73 -8.53 -18.38
CA TRP A 81 -1.98 -7.15 -17.98
C TRP A 81 -0.74 -6.52 -17.34
N TYR A 82 -0.12 -7.17 -16.36
CA TYR A 82 1.04 -6.66 -15.63
C TYR A 82 2.36 -6.93 -16.35
N THR A 83 2.55 -6.27 -17.49
CA THR A 83 3.87 -6.21 -18.15
C THR A 83 4.91 -5.53 -17.26
N LYS A 84 6.19 -5.72 -17.54
CA LYS A 84 7.31 -5.09 -16.83
C LYS A 84 7.10 -3.58 -16.65
N GLU A 85 6.75 -2.88 -17.72
CA GLU A 85 6.55 -1.43 -17.74
C GLU A 85 5.37 -1.02 -16.87
N ARG A 86 4.29 -1.79 -16.87
CA ARG A 86 3.14 -1.53 -16.01
C ARG A 86 3.44 -1.81 -14.55
N VAL A 87 4.20 -2.85 -14.25
CA VAL A 87 4.67 -3.10 -12.88
C VAL A 87 5.48 -1.89 -12.38
N MET A 88 6.45 -1.41 -13.15
CA MET A 88 7.23 -0.22 -12.80
C MET A 88 6.35 1.03 -12.61
N ALA A 89 5.37 1.24 -13.50
CA ALA A 89 4.43 2.36 -13.38
C ALA A 89 3.58 2.26 -12.10
N VAL A 90 3.16 1.05 -11.70
CA VAL A 90 2.44 0.83 -10.43
C VAL A 90 3.34 1.13 -9.24
N LEU A 91 4.62 0.76 -9.28
CA LEU A 91 5.58 1.11 -8.22
C LEU A 91 5.71 2.63 -8.06
N ASP A 92 5.81 3.37 -9.18
CA ASP A 92 5.88 4.83 -9.15
C ASP A 92 4.59 5.48 -8.64
N GLN A 93 3.42 5.01 -9.08
CA GLN A 93 2.12 5.48 -8.59
C GLN A 93 1.96 5.22 -7.09
N ALA A 94 2.38 4.04 -6.61
CA ALA A 94 2.36 3.72 -5.19
C ALA A 94 3.23 4.71 -4.39
N ALA A 95 4.43 5.04 -4.88
CA ALA A 95 5.29 6.03 -4.26
C ALA A 95 4.69 7.44 -4.26
N GLU A 96 4.00 7.85 -5.33
CA GLU A 96 3.30 9.14 -5.42
C GLU A 96 2.16 9.28 -4.40
N HIS A 97 1.57 8.15 -3.99
CA HIS A 97 0.57 8.05 -2.94
C HIS A 97 1.15 7.74 -1.54
N GLY A 98 2.47 7.89 -1.36
CA GLY A 98 3.12 7.77 -0.06
C GLY A 98 3.40 6.33 0.39
N ILE A 99 3.18 5.33 -0.46
CA ILE A 99 3.61 3.95 -0.18
C ILE A 99 5.11 3.85 -0.40
N THR A 100 5.85 3.43 0.63
CA THR A 100 7.32 3.43 0.58
C THR A 100 7.90 2.08 0.18
N ALA A 101 7.13 0.99 0.32
CA ALA A 101 7.62 -0.37 0.21
C ALA A 101 6.70 -1.28 -0.62
N VAL A 102 7.33 -2.24 -1.31
CA VAL A 102 6.68 -3.34 -2.02
C VAL A 102 7.12 -4.67 -1.42
N TRP A 103 6.18 -5.60 -1.25
CA TRP A 103 6.41 -6.96 -0.77
C TRP A 103 6.15 -7.95 -1.90
N THR A 104 7.18 -8.70 -2.29
CA THR A 104 7.11 -9.63 -3.43
C THR A 104 7.89 -10.92 -3.18
N PRO A 105 7.55 -12.02 -3.87
CA PRO A 105 8.42 -13.17 -4.01
C PRO A 105 9.79 -12.84 -4.59
N CYS A 106 10.77 -13.71 -4.34
CA CYS A 106 12.16 -13.57 -4.78
C CYS A 106 12.45 -14.15 -6.18
N TYR A 107 11.45 -14.17 -7.05
CA TYR A 107 11.55 -14.79 -8.37
C TYR A 107 12.49 -14.03 -9.31
N GLU A 108 13.03 -14.76 -10.28
CA GLU A 108 14.02 -14.26 -11.23
C GLU A 108 13.46 -13.08 -12.06
N ASN A 109 12.20 -13.19 -12.51
CA ASN A 109 11.53 -12.13 -13.26
C ASN A 109 11.30 -10.86 -12.42
N TRP A 110 11.02 -11.00 -11.12
CA TRP A 110 10.94 -9.84 -10.23
C TRP A 110 12.29 -9.16 -10.06
N VAL A 111 13.35 -9.93 -9.85
CA VAL A 111 14.70 -9.40 -9.70
C VAL A 111 15.12 -8.61 -10.94
N GLU A 112 14.81 -9.09 -12.15
CA GLU A 112 15.04 -8.35 -13.39
C GLU A 112 14.29 -7.00 -13.39
N ILE A 113 12.98 -7.03 -13.14
CA ILE A 113 12.14 -5.82 -13.09
C ILE A 113 12.66 -4.83 -12.05
N TRP A 114 12.98 -5.31 -10.85
CA TRP A 114 13.45 -4.49 -9.74
C TRP A 114 14.80 -3.83 -10.03
N ASN A 115 15.74 -4.58 -10.60
CA ASN A 115 17.05 -4.05 -10.96
C ASN A 115 16.96 -3.00 -12.07
N GLU A 116 16.17 -3.27 -13.11
CA GLU A 116 15.92 -2.30 -14.19
C GLU A 116 15.22 -1.04 -13.67
N TYR A 117 14.19 -1.21 -12.84
CA TYR A 117 13.42 -0.12 -12.23
C TYR A 117 14.32 0.81 -11.40
N ARG A 118 15.16 0.22 -10.54
CA ARG A 118 16.14 1.00 -9.76
C ARG A 118 17.17 1.69 -10.63
N GLY A 119 17.68 1.02 -11.67
CA GLY A 119 18.61 1.59 -12.64
C GLY A 119 18.04 2.81 -13.38
N ARG A 120 16.72 2.85 -13.56
CA ARG A 120 15.97 3.99 -14.13
C ARG A 120 15.60 5.07 -13.13
N GLY A 121 16.01 4.94 -11.87
CA GLY A 121 15.73 5.93 -10.82
C GLY A 121 14.36 5.80 -10.15
N GLY A 122 13.67 4.66 -10.32
CA GLY A 122 12.30 4.40 -9.84
C GLY A 122 12.00 4.89 -8.43
N LYS A 123 10.81 5.48 -8.21
CA LYS A 123 10.46 6.25 -7.01
C LYS A 123 10.30 5.42 -5.73
N LEU A 124 9.76 4.20 -5.81
CA LEU A 124 9.61 3.31 -4.67
C LEU A 124 10.95 2.63 -4.35
N LYS A 125 11.49 2.84 -3.14
CA LYS A 125 12.88 2.48 -2.82
C LYS A 125 13.05 1.21 -1.98
N ILE A 126 11.99 0.70 -1.36
CA ILE A 126 12.08 -0.40 -0.41
C ILE A 126 11.42 -1.65 -0.99
N TRP A 127 12.23 -2.67 -1.24
CA TRP A 127 11.75 -4.01 -1.50
C TRP A 127 11.87 -4.88 -0.24
N ILE A 128 10.78 -5.54 0.12
CA ILE A 128 10.70 -6.59 1.14
C ILE A 128 10.59 -7.92 0.40
N GLY A 129 11.62 -8.76 0.52
CA GLY A 129 11.65 -10.07 -0.14
C GLY A 129 10.82 -11.10 0.61
N GLN A 130 10.02 -11.88 -0.12
CA GLN A 130 9.27 -13.02 0.38
C GLN A 130 9.91 -14.31 -0.14
N PRO A 131 10.70 -15.01 0.68
CA PRO A 131 11.17 -16.31 0.29
C PRO A 131 10.03 -17.32 0.51
N ASP A 132 9.57 -17.95 -0.57
CA ASP A 132 8.44 -18.87 -0.62
C ASP A 132 8.76 -20.21 -1.31
N ARG A 133 9.95 -20.35 -1.92
CA ARG A 133 10.47 -21.60 -2.48
C ARG A 133 11.60 -22.16 -1.61
N LEU A 134 11.70 -23.50 -1.57
CA LEU A 134 12.80 -24.19 -0.92
C LEU A 134 14.00 -24.42 -1.87
N PRO A 135 15.25 -24.41 -1.37
CA PRO A 135 15.64 -24.04 0.00
C PRO A 135 15.54 -22.52 0.22
N MET A 136 14.94 -22.11 1.33
CA MET A 136 14.57 -20.71 1.61
C MET A 136 15.79 -19.80 1.68
N GLU A 137 16.93 -20.32 2.13
CA GLU A 137 18.21 -19.64 2.24
C GLU A 137 18.66 -19.06 0.89
N LYS A 138 18.43 -19.78 -0.21
CA LYS A 138 18.78 -19.29 -1.55
C LYS A 138 17.94 -18.08 -1.94
N GLU A 139 16.66 -18.06 -1.59
CA GLU A 139 15.80 -16.92 -1.90
C GLU A 139 16.10 -15.70 -1.02
N ILE A 140 16.52 -15.93 0.23
CA ILE A 140 17.04 -14.89 1.11
C ILE A 140 18.32 -14.28 0.51
N GLU A 141 19.26 -15.12 0.06
CA GLU A 141 20.49 -14.67 -0.60
C GLU A 141 20.20 -13.86 -1.87
N ILE A 142 19.26 -14.32 -2.72
CA ILE A 142 18.83 -13.59 -3.91
C ILE A 142 18.27 -12.22 -3.54
N ALA A 143 17.40 -12.13 -2.53
CA ALA A 143 16.81 -10.88 -2.09
C ALA A 143 17.89 -9.89 -1.59
N VAL A 144 18.77 -10.36 -0.71
CA VAL A 144 19.85 -9.54 -0.13
C VAL A 144 20.82 -9.06 -1.20
N LYS A 145 21.28 -9.96 -2.08
CA LYS A 145 22.21 -9.63 -3.18
C LYS A 145 21.63 -8.59 -4.13
N ASN A 146 20.32 -8.60 -4.32
CA ASN A 146 19.61 -7.64 -5.18
C ASN A 146 19.04 -6.45 -4.40
N GLY A 147 19.46 -6.25 -3.15
CA GLY A 147 19.23 -5.04 -2.38
C GLY A 147 17.82 -4.89 -1.81
N ALA A 148 17.14 -6.01 -1.51
CA ALA A 148 16.02 -6.00 -0.57
C ALA A 148 16.47 -5.37 0.77
N LYS A 149 15.56 -4.66 1.42
CA LYS A 149 15.81 -3.97 2.70
C LYS A 149 15.29 -4.73 3.91
N ALA A 150 14.41 -5.70 3.67
CA ALA A 150 13.94 -6.65 4.65
C ALA A 150 13.56 -7.96 3.94
N VAL A 151 13.45 -9.02 4.73
CA VAL A 151 12.92 -10.31 4.33
C VAL A 151 11.73 -10.62 5.23
N ALA A 152 10.60 -10.96 4.64
CA ALA A 152 9.38 -11.35 5.35
C ALA A 152 9.06 -12.82 5.04
N ILE A 153 9.26 -13.68 6.03
CA ILE A 153 8.95 -15.11 5.91
C ILE A 153 7.44 -15.28 6.03
N GLN A 154 6.80 -15.72 4.94
CA GLN A 154 5.41 -16.16 5.00
C GLN A 154 5.37 -17.51 5.70
N GLY A 155 4.51 -17.65 6.72
CA GLY A 155 4.32 -18.93 7.40
C GLY A 155 3.87 -19.99 6.40
N ILE A 156 4.77 -20.89 6.02
CA ILE A 156 4.51 -21.97 5.06
C ILE A 156 4.47 -23.33 5.77
N ARG A 157 5.36 -23.57 6.74
CA ARG A 157 5.35 -24.72 7.65
C ARG A 157 6.11 -24.35 8.93
N ILE A 158 5.47 -24.52 10.08
CA ILE A 158 6.08 -24.25 11.39
C ILE A 158 6.47 -25.56 12.10
N ASP A 159 5.89 -26.69 11.67
CA ASP A 159 6.12 -28.01 12.28
C ASP A 159 6.25 -29.09 11.19
N GLU A 160 7.16 -30.06 11.41
CA GLU A 160 7.23 -31.36 10.72
C GLU A 160 6.48 -32.44 11.50
#